data_AF-A0A085BAS1-F1
#
_entry.id   AF-A0A085BAS1-F1
#
_cell.length_a   1.000
_cell.length_b   1.000
_cell.length_c   1.000
_cell.angle_alpha   90.00
_cell.angle_beta   90.00
_cell.angle_gamma   90.00
#
_symmetry.space_group_name_H-M   'P 1'
#
loop_
_entity.id
_entity.type
_entity.pdbx_description
1 polymer ?
#
loop_
_entity_poly.entity_id
_entity_poly.type
_entity_poly.pdbx_seq_one_letter_code
_entity_poly.pdbx_strand_id
1 'polypeptide(L)'
;MIIMTKASIALLLSSIFFFSCQQQKKDEDVAMQDSELKSPEELIKPFFADNYPVTDKMFGKPTANRPVITAHLRSENTAWFTNDSLQQTLMFILFSDNSRLVTACFDHKNVPSEVFSKMDFSDNANYPSNEEDRLLYYQEFFSKAKKIDTKYFITNMGFKIGDSKEKAIKKYGKPDSIRVVDGFDKYFWNPAGAQITRQNVSEKDLLLIDEKKQFITMYFRNNKLATMILDNISRPEQ
;
A
#
# COMPACT_ATOMS: atom_id res chain seq x y z
N MET A 1 45.88 -76.45 11.79
CA MET A 1 45.42 -75.54 10.73
C MET A 1 43.91 -75.44 10.90
N ILE A 2 43.26 -74.37 11.37
CA ILE A 2 43.58 -72.94 11.48
C ILE A 2 43.21 -72.46 12.89
N ILE A 3 44.06 -71.61 13.44
CA ILE A 3 43.95 -71.00 14.76
C ILE A 3 42.98 -69.81 14.63
N MET A 4 41.83 -69.88 15.32
CA MET A 4 40.97 -68.73 15.55
C MET A 4 41.68 -67.77 16.52
N THR A 5 42.00 -66.57 16.08
CA THR A 5 42.38 -65.47 16.99
C THR A 5 41.22 -64.49 17.12
N LYS A 6 40.89 -64.22 18.38
CA LYS A 6 39.76 -63.46 18.94
C LYS A 6 39.75 -61.96 18.60
N ALA A 7 40.29 -61.55 17.45
CA ALA A 7 40.50 -60.15 17.11
C ALA A 7 39.31 -59.48 16.39
N SER A 8 38.36 -60.23 15.84
CA SER A 8 37.33 -59.64 14.94
C SER A 8 35.98 -59.31 15.58
N ILE A 9 35.70 -59.71 16.83
CA ILE A 9 34.44 -59.37 17.50
C ILE A 9 34.57 -58.10 18.37
N ALA A 10 35.78 -57.80 18.87
CA ALA A 10 36.02 -56.58 19.65
C ALA A 10 35.97 -55.29 18.81
N LEU A 11 36.31 -55.36 17.52
CA LEU A 11 36.31 -54.20 16.62
C LEU A 11 34.93 -53.80 16.11
N LEU A 12 33.95 -54.70 16.12
CA LEU A 12 32.57 -54.38 15.71
C LEU A 12 31.72 -53.81 16.85
N LEU A 13 32.08 -54.07 18.10
CA LEU A 13 31.41 -53.49 19.27
C LEU A 13 31.94 -52.09 19.65
N SER A 14 33.18 -51.76 19.27
CA SER A 14 33.73 -50.43 19.54
C SER A 14 33.21 -49.34 18.59
N SER A 15 32.75 -49.70 17.37
CA SER A 15 32.14 -48.75 16.43
C SER A 15 30.70 -48.37 16.78
N ILE A 16 30.00 -49.18 17.57
CA ILE A 16 28.61 -48.88 18.00
C ILE A 16 28.61 -47.91 19.21
N PHE A 17 29.65 -47.94 20.06
CA PHE A 17 29.77 -46.99 21.17
C PHE A 17 30.27 -45.60 20.76
N PHE A 18 31.03 -45.46 19.67
CA PHE A 18 31.41 -44.13 19.16
C PHE A 18 30.29 -43.41 18.41
N PHE A 19 29.35 -44.14 17.80
CA PHE A 19 28.14 -43.52 17.24
C PHE A 19 27.10 -43.16 18.30
N SER A 20 27.05 -43.89 19.42
CA SER A 20 26.10 -43.58 20.50
C SER A 20 26.55 -42.39 21.38
N CYS A 21 27.84 -42.02 21.37
CA CYS A 21 28.36 -40.91 22.19
C CYS A 21 28.54 -39.59 21.41
N GLN A 22 28.55 -39.62 20.07
CA GLN A 22 28.51 -38.39 19.25
C GLN A 22 27.08 -37.91 18.95
N GLN A 23 26.06 -38.74 19.18
CA GLN A 23 24.65 -38.30 19.15
C GLN A 23 24.14 -37.69 20.45
N GLN A 24 24.94 -37.68 21.53
CA GLN A 24 24.53 -37.11 22.82
C GLN A 24 24.93 -35.64 23.05
N LYS A 25 25.51 -34.97 22.05
CA LYS A 25 25.82 -33.54 22.11
C LYS A 25 25.62 -32.86 20.77
N LYS A 26 24.37 -32.78 20.30
CA LYS A 26 23.90 -31.64 19.49
C LYS A 26 22.39 -31.51 19.33
N ASP A 27 21.63 -32.10 20.25
CA ASP A 27 20.26 -31.64 20.51
C ASP A 27 20.30 -30.78 21.78
N GLU A 28 21.10 -29.69 21.72
CA GLU A 28 20.60 -28.47 22.35
C GLU A 28 19.45 -28.03 21.44
N ASP A 29 18.28 -28.60 21.73
CA ASP A 29 17.03 -27.88 21.59
C ASP A 29 17.29 -26.52 22.27
N VAL A 30 17.72 -25.54 21.48
CA VAL A 30 17.38 -24.15 21.75
C VAL A 30 15.89 -24.08 21.47
N ALA A 31 15.10 -24.72 22.33
CA ALA A 31 13.76 -24.30 22.61
C ALA A 31 13.94 -22.84 23.03
N MET A 32 13.65 -21.91 22.11
CA MET A 32 13.37 -20.54 22.49
C MET A 32 12.48 -20.65 23.72
N GLN A 33 12.92 -20.10 24.85
CA GLN A 33 12.03 -20.00 26.00
C GLN A 33 10.75 -19.32 25.48
N ASP A 34 9.57 -19.80 25.85
CA ASP A 34 8.29 -19.19 25.47
C ASP A 34 8.22 -17.68 25.81
N SER A 35 9.14 -17.18 26.65
CA SER A 35 9.36 -15.77 26.95
C SER A 35 10.04 -14.94 25.84
N GLU A 36 10.62 -15.56 24.80
CA GLU A 36 11.21 -14.88 23.64
C GLU A 36 10.30 -14.89 22.40
N LEU A 37 9.23 -15.70 22.42
CA LEU A 37 8.17 -15.68 21.42
C LEU A 37 7.34 -14.42 21.63
N LYS A 38 7.68 -13.37 20.88
CA LYS A 38 6.83 -12.18 20.76
C LYS A 38 5.41 -12.62 20.46
N SER A 39 4.43 -12.11 21.22
CA SER A 39 3.04 -12.46 20.98
C SER A 39 2.66 -12.10 19.53
N PRO A 40 1.67 -12.76 18.91
CA PRO A 40 1.18 -12.36 17.60
C PRO A 40 0.84 -10.87 17.54
N GLU A 41 0.35 -10.27 18.64
CA GLU A 41 0.12 -8.82 18.73
C GLU A 41 1.41 -7.98 18.74
N GLU A 42 2.52 -8.47 19.31
CA GLU A 42 3.84 -7.82 19.27
C GLU A 42 4.55 -7.95 17.91
N LEU A 43 4.20 -8.98 17.14
CA LEU A 43 4.68 -9.20 15.77
C LEU A 43 3.88 -8.39 14.72
N ILE A 44 2.65 -7.98 15.05
CA ILE A 44 1.74 -7.29 14.14
C ILE A 44 1.66 -5.82 14.55
N LYS A 45 2.39 -4.95 13.83
CA LYS A 45 2.21 -3.50 14.00
C LYS A 45 0.80 -3.13 13.53
N PRO A 46 -0.05 -2.50 14.36
CA PRO A 46 -1.34 -2.01 13.92
C PRO A 46 -1.12 -0.97 12.81
N PHE A 47 -1.72 -1.23 11.64
CA PHE A 47 -1.72 -0.30 10.53
C PHE A 47 -3.03 0.46 10.52
N PHE A 48 -2.96 1.78 10.63
CA PHE A 48 -4.11 2.66 10.53
C PHE A 48 -4.25 3.12 9.09
N ALA A 49 -5.43 2.89 8.49
CA ALA A 49 -5.74 3.42 7.17
C ALA A 49 -5.56 4.95 7.17
N ASP A 50 -4.81 5.46 6.21
CA ASP A 50 -4.67 6.89 5.98
C ASP A 50 -5.76 7.38 5.01
N ASN A 51 -6.13 8.65 5.07
CA ASN A 51 -7.03 9.22 4.06
C ASN A 51 -6.95 10.74 4.07
N TYR A 52 -7.59 11.39 3.12
CA TYR A 52 -7.76 12.83 3.11
C TYR A 52 -9.05 13.22 3.84
N PRO A 53 -9.08 14.34 4.60
CA PRO A 53 -10.22 14.73 5.44
C PRO A 53 -11.38 15.34 4.63
N VAL A 54 -11.64 14.81 3.43
CA VAL A 54 -12.79 15.18 2.59
C VAL A 54 -14.04 14.52 3.15
N THR A 55 -15.13 15.29 3.22
CA THR A 55 -16.39 14.83 3.84
C THR A 55 -17.41 14.42 2.78
N ASP A 56 -18.37 13.56 3.14
CA ASP A 56 -19.50 13.17 2.27
C ASP A 56 -20.23 14.37 1.66
N LYS A 57 -20.39 15.45 2.45
CA LYS A 57 -21.01 16.70 2.00
C LYS A 57 -20.25 17.36 0.86
N MET A 58 -18.93 17.16 0.76
CA MET A 58 -18.11 17.73 -0.31
C MET A 58 -18.30 17.01 -1.64
N PHE A 59 -18.57 15.71 -1.62
CA PHE A 59 -18.94 14.91 -2.79
C PHE A 59 -20.30 15.32 -3.36
N GLY A 60 -21.18 15.87 -2.52
CA GLY A 60 -22.51 16.33 -2.92
C GLY A 60 -23.42 15.19 -3.36
N LYS A 61 -24.50 15.52 -4.09
CA LYS A 61 -25.33 14.49 -4.74
C LYS A 61 -24.49 13.80 -5.84
N PRO A 62 -24.70 12.50 -6.14
CA PRO A 62 -24.01 11.81 -7.21
C PRO A 62 -24.01 12.55 -8.55
N THR A 63 -25.04 13.35 -8.84
CA THR A 63 -25.18 14.15 -10.06
C THR A 63 -24.55 15.55 -10.01
N ALA A 64 -24.10 16.02 -8.84
CA ALA A 64 -23.68 17.42 -8.66
C ALA A 64 -22.19 17.64 -8.99
N ASN A 65 -21.34 16.63 -8.80
CA ASN A 65 -19.90 16.72 -9.05
C ASN A 65 -19.36 15.59 -9.95
N ARG A 66 -20.28 14.80 -10.53
CA ARG A 66 -20.02 13.64 -11.38
C ARG A 66 -21.17 13.50 -12.40
N PRO A 67 -20.91 13.17 -13.67
CA PRO A 67 -19.58 13.10 -14.28
C PRO A 67 -18.88 14.47 -14.33
N VAL A 68 -17.55 14.47 -14.32
CA VAL A 68 -16.78 15.63 -14.79
C VAL A 68 -16.52 15.45 -16.28
N ILE A 69 -16.94 16.42 -17.09
CA ILE A 69 -16.83 16.37 -18.56
C ILE A 69 -15.91 17.49 -19.04
N THR A 70 -14.97 17.15 -19.91
CA THR A 70 -14.05 18.08 -20.56
C THR A 70 -14.34 18.17 -22.06
N ALA A 71 -13.47 18.81 -22.84
CA ALA A 71 -13.65 18.87 -24.29
C ALA A 71 -13.42 17.51 -24.96
N HIS A 72 -12.69 16.61 -24.32
CA HIS A 72 -12.29 15.32 -24.90
C HIS A 72 -12.65 14.11 -24.04
N LEU A 73 -12.66 14.26 -22.72
CA LEU A 73 -12.81 13.16 -21.78
C LEU A 73 -13.99 13.35 -20.84
N ARG A 74 -14.53 12.22 -20.40
CA ARG A 74 -15.58 12.12 -19.39
C ARG A 74 -15.13 11.20 -18.27
N SER A 75 -15.28 11.69 -17.04
CA SER A 75 -14.96 10.97 -15.81
C SER A 75 -16.24 10.71 -15.02
N GLU A 76 -16.81 9.51 -15.17
CA GLU A 76 -18.15 9.17 -14.65
C GLU A 76 -18.18 9.02 -13.13
N ASN A 77 -17.28 8.21 -12.61
CA ASN A 77 -17.30 7.73 -11.23
C ASN A 77 -16.25 8.41 -10.35
N THR A 78 -15.73 9.55 -10.79
CA THR A 78 -14.57 10.18 -10.15
C THR A 78 -14.91 11.59 -9.70
N ALA A 79 -14.71 11.86 -8.41
CA ALA A 79 -14.77 13.22 -7.89
C ALA A 79 -13.38 13.85 -7.97
N TRP A 80 -13.33 15.04 -8.57
CA TRP A 80 -12.09 15.81 -8.74
C TRP A 80 -12.14 17.07 -7.89
N PHE A 81 -11.14 17.24 -7.04
CA PHE A 81 -10.93 18.44 -6.26
C PHE A 81 -9.57 19.03 -6.57
N THR A 82 -9.49 20.36 -6.71
CA THR A 82 -8.24 21.06 -7.03
C THR A 82 -7.97 22.20 -6.06
N ASN A 83 -6.70 22.61 -5.98
CA ASN A 83 -6.30 23.83 -5.31
C ASN A 83 -5.26 24.59 -6.14
N ASP A 84 -5.62 25.79 -6.58
CA ASP A 84 -4.78 26.61 -7.46
C ASP A 84 -3.48 27.08 -6.78
N SER A 85 -3.50 27.33 -5.48
CA SER A 85 -2.30 27.80 -4.75
C SER A 85 -1.27 26.68 -4.61
N LEU A 86 -1.72 25.46 -4.35
CA LEU A 86 -0.85 24.29 -4.26
C LEU A 86 -0.50 23.70 -5.62
N GLN A 87 -1.29 24.00 -6.67
CA GLN A 87 -1.22 23.32 -7.96
C GLN A 87 -1.33 21.80 -7.80
N GLN A 88 -2.31 21.36 -7.00
CA GLN A 88 -2.55 19.96 -6.66
C GLN A 88 -3.98 19.55 -6.97
N THR A 89 -4.14 18.28 -7.30
CA THR A 89 -5.43 17.63 -7.49
C THR A 89 -5.55 16.46 -6.53
N LEU A 90 -6.69 16.39 -5.87
CA LEU A 90 -7.14 15.29 -5.04
C LEU A 90 -8.34 14.65 -5.72
N MET A 91 -8.23 13.37 -5.99
CA MET A 91 -9.15 12.63 -6.83
C MET A 91 -9.64 11.38 -6.10
N PHE A 92 -10.93 11.11 -6.18
CA PHE A 92 -11.55 9.93 -5.59
C PHE A 92 -12.33 9.16 -6.66
N ILE A 93 -11.90 7.93 -6.95
CA ILE A 93 -12.61 7.00 -7.82
C ILE A 93 -13.56 6.18 -6.95
N LEU A 94 -14.85 6.38 -7.18
CA LEU A 94 -15.94 5.80 -6.40
C LEU A 94 -16.58 4.69 -7.24
N PHE A 95 -16.26 3.43 -6.94
CA PHE A 95 -16.84 2.32 -7.66
C PHE A 95 -18.33 2.17 -7.33
N SER A 96 -19.10 1.61 -8.28
CA SER A 96 -20.55 1.46 -8.18
C SER A 96 -21.05 0.61 -7.00
N ASP A 97 -20.17 -0.17 -6.38
CA ASP A 97 -20.48 -0.99 -5.21
C ASP A 97 -20.33 -0.25 -3.87
N ASN A 98 -20.00 1.06 -3.89
CA ASN A 98 -19.76 1.89 -2.70
C ASN A 98 -18.74 1.32 -1.70
N SER A 99 -17.97 0.32 -2.12
CA SER A 99 -17.10 -0.45 -1.24
C SER A 99 -15.63 -0.32 -1.63
N ARG A 100 -15.37 -0.11 -2.92
CA ARG A 100 -14.04 0.16 -3.45
C ARG A 100 -13.82 1.65 -3.61
N LEU A 101 -12.67 2.12 -3.11
CA LEU A 101 -12.24 3.50 -3.18
C LEU A 101 -10.78 3.54 -3.61
N VAL A 102 -10.48 4.37 -4.61
CA VAL A 102 -9.12 4.78 -4.92
C VAL A 102 -9.05 6.28 -4.72
N THR A 103 -8.19 6.73 -3.81
CA THR A 103 -7.89 8.14 -3.59
C THR A 103 -6.49 8.42 -4.11
N ALA A 104 -6.35 9.40 -4.99
CA ALA A 104 -5.06 9.86 -5.49
C ALA A 104 -4.89 11.36 -5.25
N CYS A 105 -3.75 11.75 -4.71
CA CYS A 105 -3.36 13.14 -4.59
C CYS A 105 -2.02 13.35 -5.28
N PHE A 106 -1.92 14.38 -6.12
CA PHE A 106 -0.74 14.65 -6.92
C PHE A 106 -0.61 16.12 -7.28
N ASP A 107 0.62 16.58 -7.53
CA ASP A 107 0.84 17.89 -8.13
C ASP A 107 0.60 17.88 -9.64
N HIS A 108 0.16 19.01 -10.21
CA HIS A 108 -0.21 19.11 -11.62
C HIS A 108 0.94 18.86 -12.61
N LYS A 109 2.20 18.92 -12.16
CA LYS A 109 3.40 18.89 -13.03
C LYS A 109 4.15 17.57 -13.00
N ASN A 110 4.00 16.78 -11.93
CA ASN A 110 4.76 15.56 -11.70
C ASN A 110 3.80 14.40 -11.37
N VAL A 111 2.91 14.10 -12.33
CA VAL A 111 2.00 12.96 -12.22
C VAL A 111 2.58 11.77 -12.97
N PRO A 112 2.80 10.61 -12.33
CA PRO A 112 3.18 9.40 -13.03
C PRO A 112 2.02 8.90 -13.92
N SER A 113 2.32 8.41 -15.12
CA SER A 113 1.30 8.00 -16.11
C SER A 113 0.36 6.93 -15.56
N GLU A 114 0.89 6.03 -14.72
CA GLU A 114 0.15 4.98 -14.02
C GLU A 114 -1.06 5.48 -13.21
N VAL A 115 -1.08 6.75 -12.80
CA VAL A 115 -2.24 7.34 -12.11
C VAL A 115 -3.46 7.27 -13.04
N PHE A 116 -3.30 7.62 -14.31
CA PHE A 116 -4.39 7.72 -15.29
C PHE A 116 -4.67 6.41 -16.03
N SER A 117 -3.68 5.52 -16.15
CA SER A 117 -3.91 4.18 -16.71
C SER A 117 -4.88 3.35 -15.83
N LYS A 118 -4.92 3.63 -14.52
CA LYS A 118 -5.81 3.00 -13.55
C LYS A 118 -7.25 3.54 -13.56
N MET A 119 -7.55 4.55 -14.38
CA MET A 119 -8.84 5.24 -14.37
C MET A 119 -9.71 4.87 -15.56
N ASP A 120 -11.00 4.72 -15.30
CA ASP A 120 -12.00 4.52 -16.35
C ASP A 120 -12.51 5.89 -16.84
N PHE A 121 -11.85 6.43 -17.86
CA PHE A 121 -12.36 7.59 -18.61
C PHE A 121 -13.04 7.12 -19.90
N SER A 122 -14.10 7.81 -20.26
CA SER A 122 -14.74 7.67 -21.57
C SER A 122 -14.43 8.89 -22.44
N ASP A 123 -14.56 8.74 -23.75
CA ASP A 123 -14.67 9.88 -24.66
C ASP A 123 -16.07 10.52 -24.56
N ASN A 124 -16.30 11.59 -25.33
CA ASN A 124 -17.59 12.29 -25.36
C ASN A 124 -18.72 11.51 -26.06
N ALA A 125 -18.40 10.44 -26.78
CA ALA A 125 -19.38 9.51 -27.34
C ALA A 125 -19.72 8.36 -26.37
N ASN A 126 -19.15 8.39 -25.15
CA ASN A 126 -19.26 7.39 -24.10
C ASN A 126 -18.56 6.05 -24.41
N TYR A 127 -17.60 6.04 -25.33
CA TYR A 127 -16.71 4.89 -25.51
C TYR A 127 -15.54 4.94 -24.53
N PRO A 128 -15.00 3.80 -24.08
CA PRO A 128 -13.77 3.79 -23.30
C PRO A 128 -12.65 4.52 -24.04
N SER A 129 -12.05 5.52 -23.39
CA SER A 129 -10.88 6.20 -23.94
C SER A 129 -9.67 5.28 -23.97
N ASN A 130 -8.76 5.44 -24.93
CA ASN A 130 -7.47 4.75 -24.93
C ASN A 130 -6.47 5.47 -24.00
N GLU A 131 -5.37 4.82 -23.64
CA GLU A 131 -4.37 5.39 -22.71
C GLU A 131 -3.71 6.68 -23.23
N GLU A 132 -3.44 6.77 -24.53
CA GLU A 132 -2.80 7.94 -25.15
C GLU A 132 -3.66 9.20 -24.98
N ASP A 133 -4.97 9.10 -25.25
CA ASP A 133 -5.93 10.19 -25.06
C ASP A 133 -6.05 10.59 -23.58
N ARG A 134 -6.03 9.62 -22.66
CA ARG A 134 -6.05 9.90 -21.22
C ARG A 134 -4.85 10.72 -20.82
N LEU A 135 -3.66 10.32 -21.25
CA LEU A 135 -2.41 11.03 -20.93
C LEU A 135 -2.32 12.41 -21.62
N LEU A 136 -2.94 12.56 -22.79
CA LEU A 136 -2.97 13.83 -23.51
C LEU A 136 -3.94 14.85 -22.88
N TYR A 137 -5.12 14.40 -22.44
CA TYR A 137 -6.23 15.29 -22.07
C TYR A 137 -6.60 15.32 -20.58
N TYR A 138 -5.98 14.52 -19.70
CA TYR A 138 -6.35 14.50 -18.27
C TYR A 138 -6.27 15.88 -17.60
N GLN A 139 -5.35 16.74 -18.04
CA GLN A 139 -5.14 18.06 -17.44
C GLN A 139 -6.37 18.96 -17.59
N GLU A 140 -7.24 18.71 -18.57
CA GLU A 140 -8.48 19.46 -18.74
C GLU A 140 -9.40 19.33 -17.51
N PHE A 141 -9.35 18.20 -16.81
CA PHE A 141 -10.12 17.99 -15.58
C PHE A 141 -9.75 19.00 -14.49
N PHE A 142 -8.51 19.49 -14.43
CA PHE A 142 -8.08 20.44 -13.40
C PHE A 142 -8.90 21.74 -13.45
N SER A 143 -9.23 22.19 -14.66
CA SER A 143 -10.05 23.40 -14.87
C SER A 143 -11.53 23.21 -14.52
N LYS A 144 -12.01 21.97 -14.50
CA LYS A 144 -13.41 21.60 -14.22
C LYS A 144 -13.62 21.11 -12.80
N ALA A 145 -12.55 20.73 -12.11
CA ALA A 145 -12.56 20.21 -10.76
C ALA A 145 -13.09 21.24 -9.75
N LYS A 146 -13.73 20.74 -8.69
CA LYS A 146 -14.21 21.59 -7.61
C LYS A 146 -13.03 22.12 -6.79
N LYS A 147 -12.96 23.44 -6.61
CA LYS A 147 -11.92 24.06 -5.79
C LYS A 147 -12.19 23.84 -4.31
N ILE A 148 -11.18 23.38 -3.57
CA ILE A 148 -11.27 23.17 -2.11
C ILE A 148 -10.05 23.74 -1.39
N ASP A 149 -10.20 23.92 -0.08
CA ASP A 149 -9.16 24.49 0.77
C ASP A 149 -7.90 23.60 0.87
N THR A 150 -6.74 24.24 1.08
CA THR A 150 -5.44 23.57 1.22
C THR A 150 -5.40 22.52 2.33
N LYS A 151 -6.18 22.68 3.40
CA LYS A 151 -6.22 21.73 4.53
C LYS A 151 -6.65 20.32 4.12
N TYR A 152 -7.39 20.19 3.01
CA TYR A 152 -7.86 18.90 2.50
C TYR A 152 -6.80 18.14 1.70
N PHE A 153 -5.65 18.75 1.41
CA PHE A 153 -4.52 18.14 0.71
C PHE A 153 -3.46 17.59 1.67
N ILE A 154 -3.78 17.53 2.96
CA ILE A 154 -2.98 16.90 4.00
C ILE A 154 -3.75 15.68 4.48
N THR A 155 -3.11 14.51 4.51
CA THR A 155 -3.76 13.29 4.99
C THR A 155 -4.00 13.33 6.50
N ASN A 156 -4.84 12.43 7.01
CA ASN A 156 -5.09 12.25 8.43
C ASN A 156 -3.81 11.87 9.18
N MET A 157 -2.86 11.20 8.51
CA MET A 157 -1.51 10.93 9.04
C MET A 157 -0.51 12.07 8.83
N GLY A 158 -0.94 13.19 8.26
CA GLY A 158 -0.15 14.40 8.10
C GLY A 158 0.79 14.40 6.88
N PHE A 159 0.55 13.55 5.87
CA PHE A 159 1.29 13.60 4.61
C PHE A 159 0.76 14.67 3.67
N LYS A 160 1.67 15.34 2.98
CA LYS A 160 1.39 16.27 1.89
C LYS A 160 2.41 16.09 0.78
N ILE A 161 2.02 16.43 -0.45
CA ILE A 161 2.95 16.47 -1.58
C ILE A 161 4.13 17.40 -1.24
N GLY A 162 5.34 16.95 -1.57
CA GLY A 162 6.62 17.57 -1.21
C GLY A 162 7.25 17.02 0.09
N ASP A 163 6.57 16.16 0.83
CA ASP A 163 7.17 15.48 1.99
C ASP A 163 8.33 14.56 1.56
N SER A 164 9.27 14.29 2.46
CA SER A 164 10.43 13.47 2.13
C SER A 164 10.10 11.97 2.15
N LYS A 165 10.87 11.20 1.39
CA LYS A 165 10.82 9.73 1.38
C LYS A 165 11.09 9.12 2.75
N GLU A 166 12.02 9.71 3.50
CA GLU A 166 12.36 9.27 4.85
C GLU A 166 11.19 9.44 5.82
N LYS A 167 10.35 10.47 5.64
CA LYS A 167 9.11 10.63 6.42
C LYS A 167 8.17 9.45 6.19
N ALA A 168 7.99 9.02 4.94
CA ALA A 168 7.18 7.86 4.59
C ALA A 168 7.72 6.57 5.21
N ILE A 169 9.02 6.31 5.06
CA ILE A 169 9.67 5.12 5.64
C ILE A 169 9.60 5.13 7.16
N LYS A 170 9.78 6.29 7.81
CA LYS A 170 9.65 6.42 9.26
C LYS A 170 8.23 6.13 9.74
N LYS A 171 7.21 6.53 8.97
CA LYS A 171 5.80 6.34 9.35
C LYS A 171 5.30 4.92 9.05
N TYR A 172 5.50 4.45 7.83
CA TYR A 172 4.93 3.17 7.35
C TYR A 172 5.90 2.00 7.43
N GLY A 173 7.16 2.24 7.77
CA GLY A 173 8.20 1.22 7.80
C GLY A 173 8.78 0.92 6.43
N LYS A 174 9.42 -0.24 6.32
CA LYS A 174 10.03 -0.71 5.06
C LYS A 174 8.92 -1.00 4.03
N PRO A 175 9.01 -0.46 2.80
CA PRO A 175 8.07 -0.80 1.72
C PRO A 175 8.21 -2.25 1.30
N ASP A 176 7.11 -2.84 0.83
CA ASP A 176 7.07 -4.19 0.27
C ASP A 176 7.75 -4.26 -1.10
N SER A 177 7.58 -3.21 -1.92
CA SER A 177 8.27 -3.09 -3.19
C SER A 177 8.73 -1.65 -3.48
N ILE A 178 9.84 -1.56 -4.20
CA ILE A 178 10.40 -0.32 -4.72
C ILE A 178 10.74 -0.54 -6.19
N ARG A 179 10.24 0.31 -7.07
CA ARG A 179 10.55 0.28 -8.51
C ARG A 179 10.72 1.71 -9.05
N VAL A 180 11.31 1.85 -10.23
CA VAL A 180 11.37 3.13 -10.94
C VAL A 180 10.36 3.12 -12.08
N VAL A 181 9.49 4.12 -12.14
CA VAL A 181 8.45 4.28 -13.17
C VAL A 181 8.41 5.74 -13.59
N ASP A 182 8.51 6.03 -14.89
CA ASP A 182 8.48 7.40 -15.44
C ASP A 182 9.47 8.38 -14.77
N GLY A 183 10.61 7.87 -14.28
CA GLY A 183 11.59 8.67 -13.53
C GLY A 183 11.21 8.99 -12.08
N PHE A 184 10.21 8.32 -11.53
CA PHE A 184 9.83 8.36 -10.11
C PHE A 184 10.28 7.10 -9.39
N ASP A 185 10.73 7.23 -8.15
CA ASP A 185 10.82 6.09 -7.26
C ASP A 185 9.41 5.76 -6.74
N LYS A 186 8.84 4.64 -7.17
CA LYS A 186 7.57 4.11 -6.72
C LYS A 186 7.78 3.20 -5.53
N TYR A 187 7.18 3.55 -4.41
CA TYR A 187 7.19 2.78 -3.16
C TYR A 187 5.79 2.26 -2.90
N PHE A 188 5.69 0.97 -2.58
CA PHE A 188 4.43 0.32 -2.26
C PHE A 188 4.47 -0.29 -0.87
N TRP A 189 3.40 -0.06 -0.11
CA TRP A 189 3.13 -0.75 1.14
C TRP A 189 1.80 -1.47 1.01
N ASN A 190 1.87 -2.79 1.16
CA ASN A 190 0.76 -3.65 1.48
C ASN A 190 0.82 -3.91 2.99
N PRO A 191 0.07 -3.16 3.80
CA PRO A 191 0.04 -3.42 5.23
C PRO A 191 -0.52 -4.82 5.49
N ALA A 192 0.38 -5.80 5.61
CA ALA A 192 0.07 -7.10 6.13
C ALA A 192 -0.14 -6.97 7.64
N GLY A 193 -1.39 -7.05 8.09
CA GLY A 193 -1.72 -7.05 9.51
C GLY A 193 -3.12 -7.62 9.73
N ALA A 194 -3.30 -8.37 10.82
CA ALA A 194 -4.53 -9.07 11.18
C ALA A 194 -5.77 -8.17 11.11
N GLN A 195 -6.96 -8.79 10.99
CA GLN A 195 -8.23 -8.11 11.26
C GLN A 195 -8.09 -7.31 12.56
N ILE A 196 -8.05 -5.98 12.43
CA ILE A 196 -8.15 -5.11 13.59
C ILE A 196 -9.58 -5.26 14.07
N THR A 197 -9.76 -6.05 15.14
CA THR A 197 -11.04 -6.21 15.80
C THR A 197 -11.10 -5.26 16.99
N ARG A 198 -12.31 -4.94 17.47
CA ARG A 198 -12.52 -4.17 18.71
C ARG A 198 -11.88 -4.80 19.95
N GLN A 199 -11.46 -6.06 19.87
CA GLN A 199 -10.85 -6.81 20.96
C GLN A 199 -9.36 -6.48 21.11
N ASN A 200 -8.70 -6.07 20.02
CA ASN A 200 -7.24 -5.96 19.96
C ASN A 200 -6.73 -4.51 19.85
N VAL A 201 -7.63 -3.51 19.79
CA VAL A 201 -7.30 -2.08 19.72
C VAL A 201 -8.30 -1.26 20.54
N SER A 202 -7.81 -0.25 21.25
CA SER A 202 -8.63 0.60 22.13
C SER A 202 -9.60 1.49 21.34
N GLU A 203 -10.81 1.75 21.88
CA GLU A 203 -11.90 2.47 21.19
C GLU A 203 -11.53 3.82 20.59
N LYS A 204 -10.62 4.55 21.24
CA LYS A 204 -10.10 5.84 20.74
C LYS A 204 -9.27 5.72 19.45
N ASP A 205 -8.74 4.53 19.18
CA ASP A 205 -7.93 4.19 18.01
C ASP A 205 -8.76 3.41 16.95
N LEU A 206 -10.04 3.08 17.25
CA LEU A 206 -10.94 2.31 16.36
C LEU A 206 -11.58 3.13 15.24
N LEU A 207 -11.45 4.46 15.22
CA LEU A 207 -12.19 5.34 14.30
C LEU A 207 -11.74 5.34 12.83
N LEU A 208 -10.87 4.40 12.41
CA LEU A 208 -10.38 4.31 11.02
C LEU A 208 -10.43 2.90 10.42
N ILE A 209 -11.15 1.97 11.05
CA ILE A 209 -11.42 0.66 10.46
C ILE A 209 -12.63 0.81 9.52
N ASP A 210 -12.40 1.20 8.27
CA ASP A 210 -13.08 0.43 7.24
C ASP A 210 -12.36 -0.91 7.27
N GLU A 211 -13.10 -2.01 7.42
CA GLU A 211 -12.59 -3.38 7.64
C GLU A 211 -11.81 -3.94 6.42
N LYS A 212 -11.31 -3.06 5.56
CA LYS A 212 -10.69 -3.32 4.28
C LYS A 212 -9.24 -2.89 4.32
N LYS A 213 -8.37 -3.80 3.91
CA LYS A 213 -6.95 -3.53 3.65
C LYS A 213 -6.83 -2.28 2.79
N GLN A 214 -6.00 -1.32 3.20
CA GLN A 214 -5.69 -0.15 2.40
C GLN A 214 -4.23 -0.20 1.96
N PHE A 215 -4.00 -0.30 0.66
CA PHE A 215 -2.70 -0.24 0.04
C PHE A 215 -2.25 1.22 -0.11
N ILE A 216 -0.97 1.46 0.12
CA ILE A 216 -0.35 2.77 -0.08
C ILE A 216 0.65 2.65 -1.22
N THR A 217 0.47 3.46 -2.26
CA THR A 217 1.52 3.71 -3.26
C THR A 217 1.96 5.16 -3.17
N MET A 218 3.26 5.40 -3.03
CA MET A 218 3.84 6.75 -3.09
C MET A 218 4.87 6.82 -4.19
N TYR A 219 4.82 7.90 -4.97
CA TYR A 219 5.80 8.21 -6.01
C TYR A 219 6.64 9.39 -5.55
N PHE A 220 7.95 9.20 -5.56
CA PHE A 220 8.91 10.22 -5.18
C PHE A 220 9.73 10.67 -6.38
N ARG A 221 9.92 11.98 -6.52
CA ARG A 221 10.86 12.58 -7.46
C ARG A 221 11.84 13.43 -6.68
N ASN A 222 13.14 13.24 -6.91
CA ASN A 222 14.19 13.95 -6.17
C ASN A 222 13.99 13.91 -4.64
N ASN A 223 13.65 12.72 -4.12
CA ASN A 223 13.38 12.47 -2.70
C ASN A 223 12.16 13.20 -2.10
N LYS A 224 11.26 13.71 -2.95
CA LYS A 224 10.05 14.45 -2.56
C LYS A 224 8.81 13.75 -3.09
N LEU A 225 7.80 13.60 -2.24
CA LEU A 225 6.51 12.98 -2.58
C LEU A 225 5.85 13.80 -3.69
N ALA A 226 5.60 13.19 -4.84
CA ALA A 226 4.93 13.82 -5.98
C ALA A 226 3.49 13.33 -6.13
N THR A 227 3.25 12.05 -5.79
CA THR A 227 1.92 11.45 -5.84
C THR A 227 1.75 10.44 -4.71
N MET A 228 0.56 10.42 -4.11
CA MET A 228 0.14 9.42 -3.14
C MET A 228 -1.18 8.81 -3.61
N ILE A 229 -1.23 7.48 -3.69
CA ILE A 229 -2.43 6.69 -3.98
C ILE A 229 -2.73 5.82 -2.77
N LEU A 230 -3.98 5.91 -2.33
CA LEU A 230 -4.57 5.10 -1.27
C LEU A 230 -5.71 4.32 -1.87
N ASP A 231 -5.61 3.00 -1.91
CA ASP A 231 -6.69 2.17 -2.44
C ASP A 231 -6.99 0.99 -1.52
N ASN A 232 -8.21 0.47 -1.58
CA ASN A 232 -8.61 -0.70 -0.82
C ASN A 232 -8.87 -1.93 -1.71
N ILE A 233 -8.24 -1.95 -2.90
CA ILE A 233 -8.46 -2.98 -3.91
C ILE A 233 -7.18 -3.80 -4.01
N SER A 234 -7.22 -5.05 -3.55
CA SER A 234 -6.11 -5.99 -3.74
C SER A 234 -5.87 -6.17 -5.24
N ARG A 235 -4.71 -5.74 -5.75
CA ARG A 235 -4.33 -5.98 -7.14
C ARG A 235 -2.95 -6.64 -7.20
N PRO A 236 -2.76 -7.66 -8.04
CA PRO A 236 -1.43 -8.20 -8.31
C PRO A 236 -0.57 -7.08 -8.89
N GLU A 237 0.66 -6.93 -8.38
CA GLU A 237 1.67 -6.10 -9.04
C GLU A 237 1.89 -6.68 -10.44
N GLN A 238 1.57 -5.92 -11.49
CA GLN A 238 2.02 -6.21 -12.85
C GLN A 238 3.47 -5.73 -13.03
#